data_AF-A0A1V5NHL9-F1
#
_entry.id   AF-A0A1V5NHL9-F1
#
_cell.length_a   1.000
_cell.length_b   1.000
_cell.length_c   1.000
_cell.angle_alpha   90.00
_cell.angle_beta   90.00
_cell.angle_gamma   90.00
#
_symmetry.space_group_name_H-M   'P 1'
#
loop_
_entity.id
_entity.type
_entity.pdbx_description
1 polymer ?
#
loop_
_entity_poly.entity_id
_entity_poly.type
_entity_poly.pdbx_seq_one_letter_code
_entity_poly.pdbx_strand_id
1 'polypeptide(L)'
;MPFPRSGARVTSGHGSGRRPVFAALTLLLAFFCWFFAPAIVDAGAWALNATRWTDQDEQVYSDFVARLGESGHPNLNRFIRDSRQNPLYGSEDQKFNLSPDCADFPYLVRAYVAYKLRLPFGYVCEITKKSRGDERYSHGNRPKCFKDQDAFSSPQKLFGYVTLINSGYYRMAPEIETGDTYPIRIGADTIRPGTVYYDPNGHVALVYKVTEDGRVRLIDAHPDRSVSRPWFGGKFALGSQSQGGGFRKWRPIWYGSDGQIHRLTNHNIKDYSADDQYRGSYEFQGMNGLSYFDYVRARLSSRGGRVRPFEDFRAMMEDIHEDVRYRALAVDLCIQAGIHRKPHPGSLPWNIYGTDGEWESYSTPSRDARLKVAFQDFYAQTERMIRMAARRDPAIEYAGSADRLAAELLSLYDSLSPQLTVTYENSAGTPVTLTFHQVLERLFDLSFDPYHAIEYRWGATGDELRTAPADAGKRRMYDQERRLRNQLERLYNLPTPLAMGPERPPDIDVRRRLTEIAGGAAPQTEIIVASAELEDIQAAAPREMHRMTVPVSGSSTSASPPPADGSETAPAFSEETARPAPPRHVSPEETERQLWKFVDAVIGNAESAIAGALPPAAAQNIR
;
A
#
# COMPACT_ATOMS: atom_id res chain seq x y z
N MET A 1 53.40 -15.66 -52.58
CA MET A 1 54.52 -16.55 -52.93
C MET A 1 55.82 -15.95 -52.39
N PRO A 2 56.84 -16.71 -51.95
CA PRO A 2 56.88 -18.15 -51.70
C PRO A 2 57.41 -18.52 -50.28
N PHE A 3 57.13 -19.77 -49.87
CA PHE A 3 57.91 -20.60 -48.92
C PHE A 3 59.37 -20.80 -49.47
N PRO A 4 60.39 -21.36 -48.76
CA PRO A 4 60.29 -22.54 -47.85
C PRO A 4 61.40 -22.75 -46.76
N ARG A 5 61.23 -23.84 -45.97
CA ARG A 5 62.19 -24.89 -45.51
C ARG A 5 63.58 -24.43 -44.97
N SER A 6 64.19 -24.99 -43.93
CA SER A 6 64.24 -26.34 -43.34
C SER A 6 64.89 -26.20 -41.95
N GLY A 7 64.69 -27.11 -41.01
CA GLY A 7 65.65 -28.21 -40.83
C GLY A 7 65.97 -28.36 -39.35
N ALA A 8 65.67 -29.54 -38.81
CA ALA A 8 65.75 -29.87 -37.39
C ALA A 8 67.19 -29.97 -36.87
N ARG A 9 67.39 -29.66 -35.58
CA ARG A 9 68.24 -30.48 -34.72
C ARG A 9 67.82 -30.40 -33.26
N VAL A 10 67.29 -31.52 -32.78
CA VAL A 10 67.02 -31.83 -31.38
C VAL A 10 68.35 -32.18 -30.71
N THR A 11 68.66 -31.53 -29.59
CA THR A 11 69.63 -32.02 -28.62
C THR A 11 68.88 -32.44 -27.35
N SER A 12 69.02 -33.71 -27.02
CA SER A 12 68.47 -34.37 -25.84
C SER A 12 69.25 -34.00 -24.59
N GLY A 13 68.57 -33.42 -23.60
CA GLY A 13 69.04 -33.37 -22.21
C GLY A 13 68.16 -34.28 -21.35
N HIS A 14 68.72 -35.38 -20.85
CA HIS A 14 68.07 -36.25 -19.86
C HIS A 14 68.00 -35.53 -18.51
N GLY A 15 66.78 -35.22 -18.05
CA GLY A 15 66.46 -34.85 -16.68
C GLY A 15 65.57 -35.91 -16.05
N SER A 16 66.08 -36.54 -15.00
CA SER A 16 65.52 -37.67 -14.26
C SER A 16 64.15 -37.44 -13.62
N GLY A 17 63.33 -38.50 -13.62
CA GLY A 17 62.69 -38.98 -12.38
C GLY A 17 61.28 -38.48 -12.05
N ARG A 18 60.36 -39.44 -11.92
CA ARG A 18 59.07 -39.41 -11.19
C ARG A 18 57.89 -38.63 -11.81
N ARG A 19 57.33 -39.07 -12.95
CA ARG A 19 56.01 -38.56 -13.43
C ARG A 19 55.07 -39.52 -14.22
N PRO A 20 54.78 -40.77 -13.81
CA PRO A 20 53.59 -41.45 -14.36
C PRO A 20 52.42 -41.58 -13.37
N VAL A 21 52.67 -41.58 -12.06
CA VAL A 21 51.59 -41.83 -11.07
C VAL A 21 50.74 -40.58 -10.81
N PHE A 22 51.35 -39.40 -10.77
CA PHE A 22 50.61 -38.15 -10.53
C PHE A 22 49.70 -37.74 -11.70
N ALA A 23 50.10 -38.05 -12.93
CA ALA A 23 49.30 -37.74 -14.14
C ALA A 23 48.09 -38.67 -14.27
N ALA A 24 48.26 -39.96 -13.94
CA ALA A 24 47.16 -40.92 -13.92
C ALA A 24 46.14 -40.60 -12.81
N LEU A 25 46.61 -40.20 -11.61
CA LEU A 25 45.73 -39.84 -10.50
C LEU A 25 44.96 -38.52 -10.75
N THR A 26 45.57 -37.53 -11.41
CA THR A 26 44.89 -36.28 -11.78
C THR A 26 43.87 -36.47 -12.89
N LEU A 27 44.14 -37.34 -13.87
CA LEU A 27 43.15 -37.70 -14.90
C LEU A 27 41.99 -38.50 -14.31
N LEU A 28 42.23 -39.41 -13.35
CA LEU A 28 41.17 -40.15 -12.67
C LEU A 28 40.33 -39.25 -11.74
N LEU A 29 40.95 -38.30 -11.03
CA LEU A 29 40.22 -37.30 -10.23
C LEU A 29 39.42 -36.35 -11.12
N ALA A 30 39.97 -35.91 -12.25
CA ALA A 30 39.26 -35.07 -13.21
C ALA A 30 38.09 -35.81 -13.85
N PHE A 31 38.24 -37.10 -14.17
CA PHE A 31 37.17 -37.95 -14.72
C PHE A 31 36.08 -38.24 -13.68
N PHE A 32 36.46 -38.45 -12.41
CA PHE A 32 35.52 -38.61 -11.30
C PHE A 32 34.77 -37.30 -10.99
N CYS A 33 35.45 -36.16 -11.01
CA CYS A 33 34.80 -34.84 -10.89
C CYS A 33 33.90 -34.50 -12.08
N TRP A 34 34.13 -35.06 -13.27
CA TRP A 34 33.27 -34.81 -14.43
C TRP A 34 32.01 -35.70 -14.45
N PHE A 35 32.08 -36.92 -13.91
CA PHE A 35 30.95 -37.84 -13.82
C PHE A 35 30.16 -37.76 -12.49
N PHE A 36 30.79 -37.28 -11.41
CA PHE A 36 30.19 -37.16 -10.08
C PHE A 36 30.16 -35.73 -9.52
N ALA A 37 30.49 -34.70 -10.31
CA ALA A 37 29.99 -33.38 -9.97
C ALA A 37 28.46 -33.49 -9.98
N PRO A 38 27.75 -33.26 -8.86
CA PRO A 38 26.34 -32.97 -8.98
C PRO A 38 26.28 -31.83 -9.99
N ALA A 39 25.43 -31.96 -11.02
CA ALA A 39 25.00 -30.76 -11.73
C ALA A 39 24.63 -29.78 -10.62
N ILE A 40 25.34 -28.66 -10.53
CA ILE A 40 24.91 -27.56 -9.68
C ILE A 40 23.65 -27.10 -10.40
N VAL A 41 22.53 -27.76 -10.07
CA VAL A 41 21.21 -27.27 -10.36
C VAL A 41 21.19 -25.97 -9.58
N ASP A 42 21.37 -24.86 -10.29
CA ASP A 42 21.20 -23.54 -9.70
C ASP A 42 19.77 -23.56 -9.16
N ALA A 43 19.65 -23.74 -7.85
CA ALA A 43 18.38 -24.06 -7.24
C ALA A 43 17.58 -22.77 -7.24
N GLY A 44 16.61 -22.69 -8.15
CA GLY A 44 15.60 -21.63 -8.15
C GLY A 44 14.93 -21.52 -6.79
N ALA A 45 14.26 -20.38 -6.54
CA ALA A 45 13.66 -20.07 -5.25
C ALA A 45 12.76 -21.20 -4.75
N TRP A 46 12.12 -21.92 -5.68
CA TRP A 46 11.54 -23.22 -5.42
C TRP A 46 11.56 -24.10 -6.68
N ALA A 47 11.60 -25.41 -6.47
CA ALA A 47 11.31 -26.36 -7.54
C ALA A 47 9.84 -26.28 -7.95
N LEU A 48 9.58 -26.34 -9.26
CA LEU A 48 8.24 -26.32 -9.83
C LEU A 48 7.62 -27.73 -9.83
N ASN A 49 6.33 -27.81 -9.47
CA ASN A 49 5.52 -29.03 -9.60
C ASN A 49 4.57 -28.99 -10.81
N ALA A 50 4.44 -27.84 -11.45
CA ALA A 50 3.65 -27.65 -12.66
C ALA A 50 4.30 -26.61 -13.57
N THR A 51 4.00 -26.68 -14.86
CA THR A 51 4.52 -25.74 -15.86
C THR A 51 3.60 -24.54 -16.08
N ARG A 52 2.40 -24.51 -15.49
CA ARG A 52 1.45 -23.40 -15.66
C ARG A 52 0.44 -23.36 -14.52
N TRP A 53 -0.23 -22.21 -14.38
CA TRP A 53 -1.41 -22.08 -13.55
C TRP A 53 -2.62 -22.69 -14.26
N THR A 54 -3.36 -23.54 -13.56
CA THR A 54 -4.66 -24.06 -14.00
C THR A 54 -5.81 -23.21 -13.47
N ASP A 55 -7.02 -23.40 -13.99
CA ASP A 55 -8.21 -22.73 -13.45
C ASP A 55 -8.44 -23.05 -11.96
N GLN A 56 -8.06 -24.25 -11.52
CA GLN A 56 -8.11 -24.64 -10.11
C GLN A 56 -7.09 -23.88 -9.26
N ASP A 57 -5.87 -23.66 -9.77
CA ASP A 57 -4.86 -22.86 -9.08
C ASP A 57 -5.27 -21.39 -8.96
N GLU A 58 -5.89 -20.85 -10.03
CA GLU A 58 -6.48 -19.51 -10.01
C GLU A 58 -7.63 -19.40 -9.01
N GLN A 59 -8.41 -20.47 -8.82
CA GLN A 59 -9.44 -20.51 -7.78
C GLN A 59 -8.83 -20.52 -6.38
N VAL A 60 -7.77 -21.31 -6.14
CA VAL A 60 -7.05 -21.30 -4.85
C VAL A 60 -6.47 -19.92 -4.55
N TYR A 61 -5.90 -19.23 -5.55
CA TYR A 61 -5.46 -17.84 -5.41
C TYR A 61 -6.61 -16.91 -5.03
N SER A 62 -7.75 -17.03 -5.71
CA SER A 62 -8.94 -16.23 -5.43
C SER A 62 -9.44 -16.45 -3.99
N ASP A 63 -9.57 -17.70 -3.56
CA ASP A 63 -10.03 -18.07 -2.21
C ASP A 63 -9.06 -17.60 -1.12
N PHE A 64 -7.76 -17.68 -1.37
CA PHE A 64 -6.73 -17.14 -0.47
C PHE A 64 -6.89 -15.63 -0.28
N VAL A 65 -7.07 -14.87 -1.37
CA VAL A 65 -7.25 -13.41 -1.31
C VAL A 65 -8.55 -13.05 -0.60
N ALA A 66 -9.64 -13.76 -0.88
CA ALA A 66 -10.92 -13.59 -0.18
C ALA A 66 -10.74 -13.81 1.33
N ARG A 67 -10.05 -14.89 1.73
CA ARG A 67 -9.80 -15.19 3.14
C ARG A 67 -8.90 -14.15 3.82
N LEU A 68 -7.87 -13.65 3.13
CA LEU A 68 -7.02 -12.57 3.62
C LEU A 68 -7.84 -11.30 3.89
N GLY A 69 -8.70 -10.92 2.94
CA GLY A 69 -9.61 -9.79 3.08
C GLY A 69 -10.58 -9.95 4.25
N GLU A 70 -11.26 -11.09 4.36
CA GLU A 70 -12.25 -11.36 5.42
C GLU A 70 -11.62 -11.57 6.82
N SER A 71 -10.33 -11.89 6.90
CA SER A 71 -9.68 -12.21 8.18
C SER A 71 -9.60 -11.05 9.19
N GLY A 72 -9.74 -9.80 8.73
CA GLY A 72 -9.57 -8.61 9.57
C GLY A 72 -8.13 -8.37 10.07
N HIS A 73 -7.14 -9.18 9.67
CA HIS A 73 -5.75 -8.99 10.08
C HIS A 73 -5.20 -7.61 9.64
N PRO A 74 -4.46 -6.91 10.52
CA PRO A 74 -4.01 -5.56 10.24
C PRO A 74 -2.82 -5.49 9.27
N ASN A 75 -2.19 -6.62 8.93
CA ASN A 75 -1.11 -6.71 7.94
C ASN A 75 -0.94 -8.13 7.41
N LEU A 76 -0.22 -8.26 6.28
CA LEU A 76 0.00 -9.53 5.58
C LEU A 76 0.76 -10.55 6.43
N ASN A 77 1.82 -10.11 7.13
CA ASN A 77 2.64 -10.95 8.00
C ASN A 77 1.83 -11.68 9.08
N ARG A 78 0.90 -10.97 9.75
CA ARG A 78 0.04 -11.56 10.77
C ARG A 78 -0.88 -12.62 10.17
N PHE A 79 -1.42 -12.37 8.97
CA PHE A 79 -2.25 -13.34 8.28
C PHE A 79 -1.47 -14.61 7.89
N ILE A 80 -0.33 -14.48 7.20
CA ILE A 80 0.40 -15.65 6.69
C ILE A 80 0.94 -16.55 7.82
N ARG A 81 1.16 -15.98 9.02
CA ARG A 81 1.63 -16.73 10.20
C ARG A 81 0.50 -17.33 11.03
N ASP A 82 -0.76 -17.05 10.71
CA ASP A 82 -1.92 -17.57 11.43
C ASP A 82 -2.40 -18.89 10.81
N SER A 83 -2.04 -20.00 11.45
CA SER A 83 -2.40 -21.36 11.01
C SER A 83 -3.90 -21.65 10.99
N ARG A 84 -4.72 -20.80 11.63
CA ARG A 84 -6.19 -20.96 11.64
C ARG A 84 -6.86 -20.19 10.52
N GLN A 85 -6.19 -19.17 9.97
CA GLN A 85 -6.77 -18.27 8.97
C GLN A 85 -6.15 -18.43 7.60
N ASN A 86 -4.85 -18.73 7.52
CA ASN A 86 -4.14 -18.94 6.26
C ASN A 86 -4.42 -20.36 5.74
N PRO A 87 -5.18 -20.53 4.63
CA PRO A 87 -5.53 -21.85 4.10
C PRO A 87 -4.32 -22.58 3.49
N LEU A 88 -3.23 -21.86 3.21
CA LEU A 88 -1.98 -22.38 2.68
C LEU A 88 -0.87 -22.36 3.73
N TYR A 89 -1.21 -22.41 5.02
CA TYR A 89 -0.22 -22.34 6.09
C TYR A 89 0.77 -23.50 6.07
N GLY A 90 2.04 -23.19 6.28
CA GLY A 90 3.09 -24.12 6.66
C GLY A 90 3.94 -23.53 7.79
N SER A 91 4.57 -24.39 8.60
CA SER A 91 5.39 -23.94 9.74
C SER A 91 6.51 -22.98 9.34
N GLU A 92 7.00 -23.08 8.11
CA GLU A 92 8.00 -22.23 7.54
C GLU A 92 7.54 -20.79 7.34
N ASP A 93 6.23 -20.51 7.31
CA ASP A 93 5.71 -19.15 7.11
C ASP A 93 6.08 -18.21 8.27
N GLN A 94 6.43 -18.77 9.44
CA GLN A 94 6.96 -18.01 10.58
C GLN A 94 8.26 -17.27 10.26
N LYS A 95 9.04 -17.74 9.26
CA LYS A 95 10.32 -17.13 8.86
C LYS A 95 10.15 -15.94 7.91
N PHE A 96 9.00 -15.77 7.26
CA PHE A 96 8.80 -14.71 6.28
C PHE A 96 8.45 -13.39 6.96
N ASN A 97 8.98 -12.29 6.41
CA ASN A 97 8.68 -10.94 6.84
C ASN A 97 8.20 -10.12 5.64
N LEU A 98 6.94 -10.31 5.24
CA LEU A 98 6.29 -9.64 4.13
C LEU A 98 5.58 -8.37 4.62
N SER A 99 6.21 -7.22 4.37
CA SER A 99 5.68 -5.89 4.72
C SER A 99 5.52 -5.00 3.48
N PRO A 100 4.64 -5.39 2.54
CA PRO A 100 4.42 -4.64 1.31
C PRO A 100 3.75 -3.28 1.54
N ASP A 101 3.98 -2.37 0.60
CA ASP A 101 3.12 -1.21 0.34
C ASP A 101 2.02 -1.56 -0.68
N CYS A 102 1.28 -0.56 -1.18
CA CYS A 102 0.16 -0.80 -2.08
C CYS A 102 0.56 -1.50 -3.40
N ALA A 103 1.74 -1.22 -3.94
CA ALA A 103 2.16 -1.63 -5.28
C ALA A 103 2.78 -3.02 -5.31
N ASP A 104 3.59 -3.38 -4.32
CA ASP A 104 4.20 -4.71 -4.22
C ASP A 104 3.25 -5.73 -3.54
N PHE A 105 2.20 -5.29 -2.84
CA PHE A 105 1.24 -6.18 -2.16
C PHE A 105 0.60 -7.22 -3.10
N PRO A 106 0.02 -6.87 -4.27
CA PRO A 106 -0.52 -7.88 -5.17
C PRO A 106 0.54 -8.88 -5.64
N TYR A 107 1.77 -8.41 -5.93
CA TYR A 107 2.87 -9.26 -6.35
C TYR A 107 3.29 -10.23 -5.24
N LEU A 108 3.46 -9.76 -4.00
CA LEU A 108 3.80 -10.63 -2.87
C LEU A 108 2.72 -11.67 -2.60
N VAL A 109 1.44 -11.29 -2.68
CA VAL A 109 0.33 -12.22 -2.51
C VAL A 109 0.33 -13.28 -3.62
N ARG A 110 0.56 -12.88 -4.88
CA ARG A 110 0.67 -13.81 -6.02
C ARG A 110 1.89 -14.72 -5.89
N ALA A 111 3.06 -14.18 -5.54
CA ALA A 111 4.31 -14.91 -5.36
C ALA A 111 4.22 -15.89 -4.20
N TYR A 112 3.59 -15.49 -3.09
CA TYR A 112 3.34 -16.36 -1.94
C TYR A 112 2.51 -17.58 -2.35
N VAL A 113 1.35 -17.37 -3.00
CA VAL A 113 0.52 -18.49 -3.47
C VAL A 113 1.28 -19.36 -4.48
N ALA A 114 2.03 -18.76 -5.41
CA ALA A 114 2.88 -19.49 -6.34
C ALA A 114 3.89 -20.40 -5.63
N TYR A 115 4.56 -19.87 -4.61
CA TYR A 115 5.51 -20.61 -3.79
C TYR A 115 4.84 -21.77 -3.06
N LYS A 116 3.68 -21.54 -2.41
CA LYS A 116 2.97 -22.58 -1.67
C LYS A 116 2.48 -23.71 -2.57
N LEU A 117 2.07 -23.39 -3.79
CA LEU A 117 1.59 -24.36 -4.79
C LEU A 117 2.72 -24.90 -5.69
N ARG A 118 3.96 -24.40 -5.56
CA ARG A 118 5.10 -24.74 -6.43
C ARG A 118 4.82 -24.47 -7.91
N LEU A 119 4.17 -23.34 -8.18
CA LEU A 119 3.80 -22.88 -9.52
C LEU A 119 4.85 -21.90 -10.07
N PRO A 120 4.91 -21.72 -11.40
CA PRO A 120 5.78 -20.72 -12.01
C PRO A 120 5.37 -19.30 -11.56
N PHE A 121 6.36 -18.46 -11.29
CA PHE A 121 6.16 -17.04 -10.98
C PHE A 121 7.25 -16.22 -11.64
N GLY A 122 6.86 -15.13 -12.30
CA GLY A 122 7.81 -14.14 -12.77
C GLY A 122 7.17 -12.77 -12.85
N TYR A 123 8.04 -11.77 -12.94
CA TYR A 123 7.66 -10.38 -12.91
C TYR A 123 8.64 -9.53 -13.74
N VAL A 124 8.15 -8.41 -14.26
CA VAL A 124 8.98 -7.36 -14.82
C VAL A 124 9.86 -6.83 -13.69
N CYS A 125 11.17 -6.91 -13.84
CA CYS A 125 12.13 -6.53 -12.80
C CYS A 125 12.68 -5.11 -12.94
N GLU A 126 12.43 -4.47 -14.09
CA GLU A 126 12.85 -3.09 -14.38
C GLU A 126 11.96 -2.54 -15.50
N ILE A 127 11.68 -1.24 -15.44
CA ILE A 127 10.94 -0.52 -16.48
C ILE A 127 11.80 0.63 -17.07
N THR A 128 11.52 0.96 -18.33
CA THR A 128 11.95 2.22 -18.95
C THR A 128 10.79 3.19 -19.01
N LYS A 129 11.08 4.49 -19.15
CA LYS A 129 10.09 5.57 -19.30
C LYS A 129 10.50 6.55 -20.39
N LYS A 130 9.53 7.22 -21.01
CA LYS A 130 9.80 8.26 -22.02
C LYS A 130 9.93 9.66 -21.42
N SER A 131 9.29 9.91 -20.28
CA SER A 131 9.34 11.21 -19.60
C SER A 131 10.41 11.26 -18.52
N ARG A 132 10.84 12.47 -18.15
CA ARG A 132 11.65 12.71 -16.94
C ARG A 132 10.78 12.60 -15.67
N GLY A 133 11.42 12.53 -14.51
CA GLY A 133 10.76 12.46 -13.20
C GLY A 133 10.56 11.03 -12.70
N ASP A 134 9.74 10.89 -11.66
CA ASP A 134 9.43 9.61 -11.02
C ASP A 134 8.67 8.65 -11.97
N GLU A 135 9.05 7.37 -11.97
CA GLU A 135 8.45 6.37 -12.85
C GLU A 135 7.01 5.98 -12.47
N ARG A 136 6.60 6.23 -11.22
CA ARG A 136 5.24 6.05 -10.72
C ARG A 136 4.23 6.94 -11.47
N TYR A 137 4.70 8.08 -11.98
CA TYR A 137 3.87 9.11 -12.63
C TYR A 137 4.26 9.38 -14.09
N SER A 138 5.26 8.68 -14.64
CA SER A 138 5.81 8.92 -15.98
C SER A 138 4.92 8.43 -17.12
N HIS A 139 5.22 8.85 -18.35
CA HIS A 139 4.53 8.36 -19.54
C HIS A 139 5.38 7.39 -20.35
N GLY A 140 4.71 6.45 -21.01
CA GLY A 140 5.32 5.49 -21.91
C GLY A 140 6.16 4.43 -21.20
N ASN A 141 5.75 4.00 -20.01
CA ASN A 141 6.48 2.97 -19.28
C ASN A 141 6.46 1.66 -20.07
N ARG A 142 7.61 0.99 -20.14
CA ARG A 142 7.78 -0.28 -20.85
C ARG A 142 8.67 -1.22 -20.03
N PRO A 143 8.33 -2.52 -19.95
CA PRO A 143 9.21 -3.53 -19.38
C PRO A 143 10.59 -3.52 -20.04
N LYS A 144 11.64 -3.54 -19.22
CA LYS A 144 13.04 -3.61 -19.66
C LYS A 144 13.64 -5.00 -19.39
N CYS A 145 13.31 -5.59 -18.24
CA CYS A 145 13.75 -6.92 -17.88
C CYS A 145 12.62 -7.75 -17.28
N PHE A 146 12.82 -9.06 -17.26
CA PHE A 146 11.92 -10.01 -16.63
C PHE A 146 12.77 -10.99 -15.80
N LYS A 147 12.32 -11.30 -14.58
CA LYS A 147 12.90 -12.33 -13.71
C LYS A 147 11.80 -13.27 -13.27
N ASP A 148 12.16 -14.53 -13.10
CA ASP A 148 11.29 -15.56 -12.57
C ASP A 148 11.88 -16.20 -11.31
N GLN A 149 11.23 -17.24 -10.81
CA GLN A 149 11.67 -17.93 -9.61
C GLN A 149 13.08 -18.52 -9.71
N ASP A 150 13.58 -18.82 -10.92
CA ASP A 150 14.89 -19.43 -11.11
C ASP A 150 16.04 -18.43 -10.94
N ALA A 151 15.75 -17.13 -11.04
CA ALA A 151 16.72 -16.06 -10.84
C ALA A 151 17.15 -15.84 -9.38
N PHE A 152 16.65 -16.64 -8.43
CA PHE A 152 16.86 -16.45 -6.99
C PHE A 152 17.17 -17.75 -6.28
N SER A 153 18.06 -17.71 -5.28
CA SER A 153 18.47 -18.90 -4.50
C SER A 153 17.49 -19.30 -3.38
N SER A 154 16.46 -18.49 -3.11
CA SER A 154 15.44 -18.81 -2.09
C SER A 154 14.17 -17.97 -2.26
N PRO A 155 13.03 -18.42 -1.70
CA PRO A 155 11.79 -17.64 -1.71
C PRO A 155 11.93 -16.29 -1.01
N GLN A 156 12.70 -16.23 0.08
CA GLN A 156 12.94 -14.99 0.84
C GLN A 156 13.64 -13.95 0.00
N LYS A 157 14.66 -14.35 -0.78
CA LYS A 157 15.34 -13.44 -1.71
C LYS A 157 14.36 -12.94 -2.76
N LEU A 158 13.58 -13.83 -3.38
CA LEU A 158 12.57 -13.41 -4.36
C LEU A 158 11.58 -12.41 -3.76
N PHE A 159 11.00 -12.70 -2.60
CA PHE A 159 10.05 -11.80 -1.93
C PHE A 159 10.70 -10.45 -1.60
N GLY A 160 11.95 -10.41 -1.15
CA GLY A 160 12.68 -9.17 -0.90
C GLY A 160 12.94 -8.33 -2.16
N TYR A 161 13.12 -8.96 -3.33
CA TYR A 161 13.25 -8.22 -4.59
C TYR A 161 11.90 -7.74 -5.14
N VAL A 162 10.81 -8.47 -4.86
CA VAL A 162 9.46 -8.04 -5.23
C VAL A 162 9.07 -6.74 -4.52
N THR A 163 9.59 -6.46 -3.32
CA THR A 163 9.30 -5.20 -2.62
C THR A 163 9.93 -3.96 -3.26
N LEU A 164 10.69 -4.11 -4.35
CA LEU A 164 11.21 -2.99 -5.13
C LEU A 164 10.23 -2.52 -6.20
N ILE A 165 9.11 -3.22 -6.38
CA ILE A 165 8.07 -2.87 -7.33
C ILE A 165 7.32 -1.64 -6.83
N ASN A 166 7.10 -0.68 -7.72
CA ASN A 166 6.24 0.47 -7.47
C ASN A 166 5.08 0.53 -8.49
N SER A 167 4.17 1.50 -8.32
CA SER A 167 2.99 1.64 -9.18
C SER A 167 3.31 1.85 -10.67
N GLY A 168 4.53 2.30 -11.02
CA GLY A 168 5.00 2.46 -12.39
C GLY A 168 5.01 1.17 -13.20
N TYR A 169 5.08 0.00 -12.53
CA TYR A 169 5.03 -1.33 -13.15
C TYR A 169 3.62 -1.69 -13.66
N TYR A 170 2.58 -1.02 -13.15
CA TYR A 170 1.21 -1.12 -13.64
C TYR A 170 0.85 -0.07 -14.69
N ARG A 171 1.67 0.99 -14.80
CA ARG A 171 1.44 2.17 -15.65
C ARG A 171 1.72 1.93 -17.13
N MET A 172 1.08 0.93 -17.69
CA MET A 172 1.30 0.45 -19.04
C MET A 172 0.00 0.46 -19.83
N ALA A 173 0.04 1.02 -21.04
CA ALA A 173 -1.10 1.03 -21.95
C ALA A 173 -1.53 -0.42 -22.31
N PRO A 174 -2.80 -0.63 -22.70
CA PRO A 174 -3.35 -1.97 -22.93
C PRO A 174 -2.57 -2.83 -23.94
N GLU A 175 -1.96 -2.22 -24.94
CA GLU A 175 -1.22 -2.91 -26.01
C GLU A 175 0.16 -3.43 -25.58
N ILE A 176 0.58 -3.21 -24.33
CA ILE A 176 1.87 -3.66 -23.82
C ILE A 176 1.72 -5.12 -23.37
N GLU A 177 1.99 -6.04 -24.28
CA GLU A 177 1.86 -7.48 -24.01
C GLU A 177 2.97 -8.04 -23.11
N THR A 178 4.07 -7.29 -22.94
CA THR A 178 5.20 -7.69 -22.10
C THR A 178 5.06 -7.30 -20.63
N GLY A 179 3.94 -6.68 -20.23
CA GLY A 179 3.65 -6.36 -18.83
C GLY A 179 3.08 -7.57 -18.06
N ASP A 180 3.20 -7.54 -16.73
CA ASP A 180 2.76 -8.63 -15.85
C ASP A 180 1.25 -8.74 -15.68
N THR A 181 0.54 -7.64 -15.93
CA THR A 181 -0.93 -7.58 -15.83
C THR A 181 -1.54 -6.99 -17.09
N TYR A 182 -2.79 -7.33 -17.35
CA TYR A 182 -3.55 -6.83 -18.50
C TYR A 182 -4.92 -6.27 -18.07
N PRO A 183 -5.45 -5.26 -18.77
CA PRO A 183 -6.78 -4.73 -18.49
C PRO A 183 -7.86 -5.73 -18.92
N ILE A 184 -8.90 -5.85 -18.09
CA ILE A 184 -10.01 -6.78 -18.32
C ILE A 184 -11.28 -6.07 -18.76
N ARG A 185 -12.16 -6.82 -19.44
CA ARG A 185 -13.58 -6.45 -19.57
C ARG A 185 -14.23 -6.37 -18.18
N ILE A 186 -15.13 -5.43 -17.96
CA ILE A 186 -15.94 -5.34 -16.75
C ILE A 186 -17.07 -6.38 -16.79
N GLY A 187 -17.11 -7.25 -15.78
CA GLY A 187 -18.17 -8.25 -15.64
C GLY A 187 -18.02 -9.10 -14.37
N ALA A 188 -19.12 -9.69 -13.92
CA ALA A 188 -19.15 -10.55 -12.73
C ALA A 188 -18.29 -11.82 -12.89
N ASP A 189 -18.03 -12.25 -14.14
CA ASP A 189 -17.16 -13.37 -14.47
C ASP A 189 -15.67 -12.99 -14.49
N THR A 190 -15.35 -11.70 -14.55
CA THR A 190 -13.97 -11.21 -14.69
C THR A 190 -13.44 -10.53 -13.42
N ILE A 191 -14.27 -9.79 -12.69
CA ILE A 191 -13.88 -9.13 -11.43
C ILE A 191 -14.24 -10.03 -10.26
N ARG A 192 -13.21 -10.61 -9.62
CA ARG A 192 -13.33 -11.54 -8.49
C ARG A 192 -12.17 -11.34 -7.52
N PRO A 193 -12.16 -11.99 -6.35
CA PRO A 193 -11.02 -11.91 -5.44
C PRO A 193 -9.71 -12.25 -6.16
N GLY A 194 -8.68 -11.42 -5.99
CA GLY A 194 -7.40 -11.50 -6.70
C GLY A 194 -7.30 -10.62 -7.97
N THR A 195 -8.39 -10.01 -8.44
CA THR A 195 -8.33 -8.97 -9.47
C THR A 195 -7.61 -7.73 -8.90
N VAL A 196 -6.67 -7.16 -9.65
CA VAL A 196 -5.96 -5.93 -9.27
C VAL A 196 -6.76 -4.71 -9.72
N TYR A 197 -6.81 -3.66 -8.91
CA TYR A 197 -7.23 -2.33 -9.34
C TYR A 197 -6.02 -1.40 -9.30
N TYR A 198 -5.67 -0.79 -10.44
CA TYR A 198 -4.61 0.19 -10.54
C TYR A 198 -5.19 1.60 -10.70
N ASP A 199 -4.88 2.48 -9.75
CA ASP A 199 -5.15 3.92 -9.79
C ASP A 199 -3.87 4.65 -10.29
N PRO A 200 -3.92 5.32 -11.47
CA PRO A 200 -2.78 6.03 -12.04
C PRO A 200 -2.22 7.19 -11.20
N ASN A 201 -2.85 7.53 -10.09
CA ASN A 201 -2.30 8.43 -9.07
C ASN A 201 -1.36 7.71 -8.09
N GLY A 202 -0.66 6.67 -8.55
CA GLY A 202 0.38 6.00 -7.78
C GLY A 202 -0.14 4.98 -6.77
N HIS A 203 -1.28 4.36 -7.03
CA HIS A 203 -1.92 3.47 -6.06
C HIS A 203 -2.43 2.18 -6.67
N VAL A 204 -2.36 1.09 -5.92
CA VAL A 204 -2.78 -0.24 -6.36
C VAL A 204 -3.52 -0.91 -5.22
N ALA A 205 -4.59 -1.63 -5.54
CA ALA A 205 -5.37 -2.37 -4.56
C ALA A 205 -5.78 -3.74 -5.10
N LEU A 206 -6.16 -4.66 -4.22
CA LEU A 206 -6.53 -6.02 -4.59
C LEU A 206 -7.99 -6.31 -4.23
N VAL A 207 -8.81 -6.70 -5.19
CA VAL A 207 -10.19 -7.11 -4.93
C VAL A 207 -10.21 -8.33 -4.03
N TYR A 208 -11.02 -8.33 -2.97
CA TYR A 208 -11.26 -9.51 -2.14
C TYR A 208 -12.72 -9.93 -2.01
N LYS A 209 -13.66 -9.06 -2.40
CA LYS A 209 -15.10 -9.36 -2.37
C LYS A 209 -15.85 -8.55 -3.40
N VAL A 210 -16.84 -9.18 -4.03
CA VAL A 210 -17.90 -8.51 -4.77
C VAL A 210 -19.22 -8.92 -4.11
N THR A 211 -20.03 -7.94 -3.75
CA THR A 211 -21.33 -8.13 -3.10
C THR A 211 -22.41 -8.41 -4.13
N GLU A 212 -23.55 -8.95 -3.70
CA GLU A 212 -24.67 -9.27 -4.60
C GLU A 212 -25.22 -8.04 -5.34
N ASP A 213 -25.12 -6.85 -4.74
CA ASP A 213 -25.50 -5.56 -5.33
C ASP A 213 -24.35 -4.87 -6.11
N GLY A 214 -23.27 -5.62 -6.39
CA GLY A 214 -22.19 -5.21 -7.28
C GLY A 214 -21.16 -4.27 -6.67
N ARG A 215 -21.22 -4.00 -5.36
CA ARG A 215 -20.17 -3.23 -4.66
C ARG A 215 -18.93 -4.09 -4.47
N VAL A 216 -17.75 -3.48 -4.60
CA VAL A 216 -16.46 -4.17 -4.57
C VAL A 216 -15.69 -3.77 -3.32
N ARG A 217 -15.19 -4.74 -2.56
CA ARG A 217 -14.21 -4.52 -1.49
C ARG A 217 -12.79 -4.77 -1.99
N LEU A 218 -11.90 -3.89 -1.59
CA LEU A 218 -10.49 -3.92 -1.92
C LEU A 218 -9.66 -4.15 -0.66
N ILE A 219 -8.47 -4.72 -0.82
CA ILE A 219 -7.38 -4.74 0.16
C ILE A 219 -6.39 -3.69 -0.30
N ASP A 220 -6.05 -2.78 0.60
CA ASP A 220 -5.11 -1.69 0.37
C ASP A 220 -4.00 -1.78 1.43
N ALA A 221 -2.75 -1.97 0.98
CA ALA A 221 -1.57 -2.02 1.84
C ALA A 221 -0.86 -0.68 1.87
N HIS A 222 -0.32 -0.30 3.02
CA HIS A 222 0.22 1.03 3.27
C HIS A 222 1.72 0.99 3.58
N PRO A 223 2.47 2.09 3.30
CA PRO A 223 3.90 2.17 3.66
C PRO A 223 4.19 1.95 5.15
N ASP A 224 3.22 2.25 6.02
CA ASP A 224 3.26 1.96 7.46
C ASP A 224 3.07 0.47 7.83
N ARG A 225 3.03 -0.41 6.82
CA ARG A 225 2.85 -1.87 6.89
C ARG A 225 1.46 -2.32 7.29
N SER A 226 0.50 -1.41 7.44
CA SER A 226 -0.89 -1.76 7.71
C SER A 226 -1.63 -2.14 6.42
N VAL A 227 -2.78 -2.78 6.60
CA VAL A 227 -3.72 -3.12 5.53
C VAL A 227 -5.10 -2.62 5.91
N SER A 228 -5.71 -1.84 5.02
CA SER A 228 -7.12 -1.43 5.09
C SER A 228 -7.98 -2.17 4.07
N ARG A 229 -9.30 -2.07 4.23
CA ARG A 229 -10.28 -2.81 3.41
C ARG A 229 -11.29 -1.87 2.73
N PRO A 230 -10.85 -0.85 1.98
CA PRO A 230 -11.76 0.18 1.48
C PRO A 230 -12.77 -0.38 0.47
N TRP A 231 -13.90 0.30 0.39
CA TRP A 231 -14.84 0.12 -0.70
C TRP A 231 -14.36 0.85 -1.96
N PHE A 232 -14.50 0.18 -3.10
CA PHE A 232 -14.27 0.78 -4.40
C PHE A 232 -15.34 1.83 -4.72
N GLY A 233 -14.93 2.97 -5.27
CA GLY A 233 -15.81 4.11 -5.60
C GLY A 233 -15.02 5.33 -6.06
N GLY A 234 -15.65 6.51 -6.05
CA GLY A 234 -15.12 7.75 -6.62
C GLY A 234 -13.77 8.24 -6.06
N LYS A 235 -13.31 7.70 -4.93
CA LYS A 235 -11.99 8.01 -4.34
C LYS A 235 -10.79 7.39 -5.09
N PHE A 236 -11.04 6.41 -5.96
CA PHE A 236 -10.05 5.81 -6.85
C PHE A 236 -10.10 6.46 -8.23
N ALA A 237 -8.96 6.65 -8.90
CA ALA A 237 -8.96 7.14 -10.28
C ALA A 237 -8.86 5.99 -11.29
N LEU A 238 -9.50 6.19 -12.46
CA LEU A 238 -9.34 5.33 -13.64
C LEU A 238 -8.18 5.83 -14.53
N GLY A 239 -8.00 7.15 -14.63
CA GLY A 239 -7.03 7.78 -15.53
C GLY A 239 -7.33 7.55 -17.01
N SER A 240 -6.31 7.70 -17.85
CA SER A 240 -6.42 7.51 -19.30
C SER A 240 -6.06 6.08 -19.74
N GLN A 241 -6.52 5.70 -20.94
CA GLN A 241 -6.13 4.45 -21.57
C GLN A 241 -4.61 4.30 -21.68
N SER A 242 -3.87 5.38 -21.98
CA SER A 242 -2.41 5.36 -22.09
C SER A 242 -1.69 5.13 -20.74
N GLN A 243 -2.34 5.40 -19.62
CA GLN A 243 -1.84 5.09 -18.29
C GLN A 243 -2.18 3.65 -17.88
N GLY A 244 -3.27 3.09 -18.39
CA GLY A 244 -3.68 1.71 -18.12
C GLY A 244 -4.36 1.49 -16.77
N GLY A 245 -5.00 2.50 -16.18
CA GLY A 245 -5.69 2.34 -14.90
C GLY A 245 -6.95 1.46 -14.97
N GLY A 246 -7.51 1.12 -13.83
CA GLY A 246 -8.70 0.28 -13.71
C GLY A 246 -8.39 -1.17 -13.30
N PHE A 247 -9.35 -2.07 -13.53
CA PHE A 247 -9.26 -3.48 -13.17
C PHE A 247 -8.33 -4.25 -14.12
N ARG A 248 -7.47 -5.08 -13.54
CA ARG A 248 -6.43 -5.85 -14.23
C ARG A 248 -6.32 -7.26 -13.65
N LYS A 249 -5.84 -8.21 -14.46
CA LYS A 249 -5.48 -9.56 -14.03
C LYS A 249 -4.02 -9.87 -14.35
N TRP A 250 -3.46 -10.84 -13.61
CA TRP A 250 -2.17 -11.44 -13.91
C TRP A 250 -2.16 -12.06 -15.30
N ARG A 251 -1.19 -11.67 -16.13
CA ARG A 251 -1.01 -12.25 -17.46
C ARG A 251 -0.69 -13.74 -17.30
N PRO A 252 -1.42 -14.65 -17.97
CA PRO A 252 -1.13 -16.07 -17.87
C PRO A 252 0.27 -16.37 -18.39
N ILE A 253 0.98 -17.20 -17.64
CA ILE A 253 2.35 -17.60 -17.90
C ILE A 253 2.48 -19.12 -17.94
N TRP A 254 3.45 -19.62 -18.69
CA TRP A 254 3.87 -21.02 -18.62
C TRP A 254 5.39 -21.12 -18.65
N TYR A 255 5.91 -22.09 -17.92
CA TYR A 255 7.31 -22.47 -17.90
C TYR A 255 7.57 -23.48 -19.02
N GLY A 256 8.36 -23.05 -20.01
CA GLY A 256 8.68 -23.83 -21.19
C GLY A 256 9.75 -24.90 -20.92
N SER A 257 9.85 -25.87 -21.83
CA SER A 257 10.93 -26.87 -21.81
C SER A 257 12.31 -26.27 -22.07
N ASP A 258 12.38 -25.02 -22.53
CA ASP A 258 13.58 -24.21 -22.71
C ASP A 258 14.07 -23.56 -21.40
N GLY A 259 13.39 -23.84 -20.28
CA GLY A 259 13.74 -23.30 -18.96
C GLY A 259 13.39 -21.81 -18.82
N GLN A 260 12.44 -21.30 -19.60
CA GLN A 260 12.02 -19.90 -19.57
C GLN A 260 10.53 -19.75 -19.34
N ILE A 261 10.14 -18.63 -18.71
CA ILE A 261 8.74 -18.21 -18.64
C ILE A 261 8.32 -17.55 -19.96
N HIS A 262 7.24 -18.07 -20.52
CA HIS A 262 6.52 -17.49 -21.64
C HIS A 262 5.19 -16.90 -21.18
N ARG A 263 4.73 -15.86 -21.87
CA ARG A 263 3.55 -15.06 -21.50
C ARG A 263 2.55 -15.04 -22.65
N LEU A 264 1.26 -15.19 -22.34
CA LEU A 264 0.22 -15.08 -23.36
C LEU A 264 0.13 -13.65 -23.91
N THR A 265 0.00 -13.54 -25.23
CA THR A 265 -0.34 -12.32 -25.96
C THR A 265 -1.82 -11.95 -25.77
N ASN A 266 -2.19 -10.69 -25.93
CA ASN A 266 -3.54 -10.19 -25.68
C ASN A 266 -4.60 -10.92 -26.53
N HIS A 267 -4.28 -11.26 -27.78
CA HIS A 267 -5.22 -11.97 -28.66
C HIS A 267 -5.60 -13.38 -28.17
N ASN A 268 -4.81 -13.98 -27.27
CA ASN A 268 -5.06 -15.30 -26.69
C ASN A 268 -5.73 -15.23 -25.30
N ILE A 269 -6.06 -14.03 -24.81
CA ILE A 269 -6.64 -13.83 -23.48
C ILE A 269 -8.12 -13.46 -23.63
N LYS A 270 -9.00 -14.39 -23.23
CA LYS A 270 -10.46 -14.29 -23.45
C LYS A 270 -11.10 -13.04 -22.84
N ASP A 271 -10.64 -12.62 -21.66
CA ASP A 271 -11.22 -11.51 -20.91
C ASP A 271 -10.43 -10.20 -21.05
N TYR A 272 -9.41 -10.16 -21.91
CA TYR A 272 -8.70 -8.93 -22.25
C TYR A 272 -9.66 -7.92 -22.89
N SER A 273 -9.57 -6.67 -22.45
CA SER A 273 -10.20 -5.56 -23.16
C SER A 273 -9.33 -4.30 -23.08
N ALA A 274 -9.09 -3.69 -24.24
CA ALA A 274 -8.32 -2.47 -24.35
C ALA A 274 -9.15 -1.21 -24.08
N ASP A 275 -10.47 -1.28 -24.22
CA ASP A 275 -11.36 -0.13 -24.38
C ASP A 275 -12.54 -0.11 -23.38
N ASP A 276 -12.94 -1.26 -22.84
CA ASP A 276 -14.19 -1.38 -22.06
C ASP A 276 -14.21 -0.48 -20.81
N GLN A 277 -13.03 -0.19 -20.26
CA GLN A 277 -12.85 0.65 -19.08
C GLN A 277 -12.53 2.12 -19.39
N TYR A 278 -12.34 2.52 -20.64
CA TYR A 278 -11.83 3.87 -20.97
C TYR A 278 -12.80 4.64 -21.89
N ARG A 279 -14.10 4.46 -21.68
CA ARG A 279 -15.15 5.10 -22.47
C ARG A 279 -15.54 6.45 -21.88
N GLY A 280 -15.91 7.41 -22.74
CA GLY A 280 -16.34 8.75 -22.31
C GLY A 280 -17.74 8.77 -21.66
N SER A 281 -18.55 7.74 -21.90
CA SER A 281 -19.86 7.54 -21.28
C SER A 281 -20.13 6.04 -21.22
N TYR A 282 -20.87 5.60 -20.19
CA TYR A 282 -21.23 4.20 -19.98
C TYR A 282 -22.74 3.99 -20.02
N GLU A 283 -23.13 2.81 -20.47
CA GLU A 283 -24.53 2.41 -20.58
C GLU A 283 -24.69 0.96 -20.11
N PHE A 284 -25.79 0.67 -19.42
CA PHE A 284 -26.12 -0.68 -19.00
C PHE A 284 -27.63 -0.85 -18.84
N GLN A 285 -28.21 -1.85 -19.53
CA GLN A 285 -29.63 -2.23 -19.42
C GLN A 285 -30.60 -1.05 -19.52
N GLY A 286 -30.37 -0.12 -20.47
CA GLY A 286 -31.22 1.05 -20.69
C GLY A 286 -30.91 2.26 -19.80
N MET A 287 -29.99 2.14 -18.84
CA MET A 287 -29.41 3.28 -18.13
C MET A 287 -28.28 3.87 -18.97
N ASN A 288 -28.36 5.16 -19.27
CA ASN A 288 -27.39 5.87 -20.09
C ASN A 288 -26.66 6.95 -19.29
N GLY A 289 -25.45 7.32 -19.72
CA GLY A 289 -24.68 8.39 -19.06
C GLY A 289 -24.19 8.00 -17.66
N LEU A 290 -23.99 6.71 -17.41
CA LEU A 290 -23.46 6.21 -16.15
C LEU A 290 -22.00 6.69 -15.97
N SER A 291 -21.64 6.98 -14.72
CA SER A 291 -20.23 7.09 -14.36
C SER A 291 -19.54 5.73 -14.49
N TYR A 292 -18.21 5.71 -14.56
CA TYR A 292 -17.45 4.45 -14.54
C TYR A 292 -17.78 3.59 -13.32
N PHE A 293 -17.90 4.20 -12.13
CA PHE A 293 -18.19 3.46 -10.89
C PHE A 293 -19.61 2.89 -10.87
N ASP A 294 -20.61 3.66 -11.34
CA ASP A 294 -21.98 3.16 -11.47
C ASP A 294 -22.06 2.04 -12.52
N TYR A 295 -21.32 2.16 -13.62
CA TYR A 295 -21.24 1.12 -14.64
C TYR A 295 -20.65 -0.17 -14.08
N VAL A 296 -19.53 -0.09 -13.36
CA VAL A 296 -18.93 -1.25 -12.69
C VAL A 296 -19.94 -1.89 -11.73
N ARG A 297 -20.54 -1.11 -10.83
CA ARG A 297 -21.52 -1.64 -9.88
C ARG A 297 -22.69 -2.33 -10.59
N ALA A 298 -23.27 -1.68 -11.60
CA ALA A 298 -24.39 -2.21 -12.35
C ALA A 298 -24.04 -3.52 -13.10
N ARG A 299 -22.84 -3.60 -13.68
CA ARG A 299 -22.33 -4.79 -14.39
C ARG A 299 -22.02 -5.96 -13.46
N LEU A 300 -21.69 -5.69 -12.20
CA LEU A 300 -21.36 -6.69 -11.20
C LEU A 300 -22.57 -7.14 -10.37
N SER A 301 -23.62 -6.32 -10.33
CA SER A 301 -24.81 -6.59 -9.53
C SER A 301 -25.61 -7.77 -10.09
N SER A 302 -25.83 -8.77 -9.25
CA SER A 302 -26.80 -9.85 -9.49
C SER A 302 -28.25 -9.40 -9.22
N ARG A 303 -28.43 -8.33 -8.44
CA ARG A 303 -29.73 -7.71 -8.11
C ARG A 303 -30.15 -6.62 -9.13
N GLY A 304 -29.45 -6.52 -10.27
CA GLY A 304 -29.62 -5.44 -11.24
C GLY A 304 -29.06 -4.09 -10.79
N GLY A 305 -29.05 -3.10 -11.69
CA GLY A 305 -28.43 -1.78 -11.46
C GLY A 305 -29.33 -0.72 -10.81
N ARG A 306 -30.41 -1.12 -10.14
CA ARG A 306 -31.37 -0.19 -9.52
C ARG A 306 -30.77 0.48 -8.28
N VAL A 307 -31.05 1.77 -8.11
CA VAL A 307 -30.65 2.57 -6.95
C VAL A 307 -31.60 2.29 -5.79
N ARG A 308 -31.06 2.01 -4.60
CA ARG A 308 -31.82 1.66 -3.40
C ARG A 308 -31.51 2.68 -2.31
N PRO A 309 -32.28 3.77 -2.19
CA PRO A 309 -31.85 4.96 -1.46
C PRO A 309 -31.42 4.68 -0.02
N PHE A 310 -32.20 3.90 0.74
CA PHE A 310 -31.88 3.62 2.14
C PHE A 310 -30.70 2.68 2.32
N GLU A 311 -30.58 1.63 1.49
CA GLU A 311 -29.44 0.70 1.52
C GLU A 311 -28.16 1.45 1.12
N ASP A 312 -28.20 2.20 0.01
CA ASP A 312 -27.08 2.95 -0.54
C ASP A 312 -26.62 4.07 0.42
N PHE A 313 -27.57 4.80 1.02
CA PHE A 313 -27.26 5.89 1.94
C PHE A 313 -26.61 5.39 3.23
N ARG A 314 -27.16 4.32 3.84
CA ARG A 314 -26.56 3.66 5.00
C ARG A 314 -25.16 3.16 4.68
N ALA A 315 -25.02 2.46 3.56
CA ALA A 315 -23.73 1.94 3.09
C ALA A 315 -22.68 3.05 2.94
N MET A 316 -23.03 4.19 2.32
CA MET A 316 -22.08 5.31 2.18
C MET A 316 -21.63 5.87 3.54
N MET A 317 -22.53 5.97 4.53
CA MET A 317 -22.15 6.41 5.88
C MET A 317 -21.22 5.40 6.56
N GLU A 318 -21.53 4.10 6.47
CA GLU A 318 -20.69 3.03 7.03
C GLU A 318 -19.31 2.96 6.36
N ASP A 319 -19.24 3.14 5.04
CA ASP A 319 -17.99 3.16 4.27
C ASP A 319 -17.08 4.33 4.69
N ILE A 320 -17.66 5.52 4.81
CA ILE A 320 -16.93 6.72 5.25
C ILE A 320 -16.50 6.55 6.70
N HIS A 321 -17.33 5.97 7.57
CA HIS A 321 -16.95 5.67 8.95
C HIS A 321 -15.74 4.72 9.02
N GLU A 322 -15.68 3.71 8.14
CA GLU A 322 -14.51 2.83 8.02
C GLU A 322 -13.25 3.62 7.62
N ASP A 323 -13.36 4.55 6.66
CA ASP A 323 -12.25 5.44 6.27
C ASP A 323 -11.78 6.33 7.43
N VAL A 324 -12.71 6.86 8.24
CA VAL A 324 -12.40 7.64 9.45
C VAL A 324 -11.66 6.79 10.48
N ARG A 325 -12.07 5.53 10.69
CA ARG A 325 -11.38 4.60 11.60
C ARG A 325 -9.97 4.26 11.12
N TYR A 326 -9.77 4.05 9.82
CA TYR A 326 -8.43 3.84 9.27
C TYR A 326 -7.54 5.07 9.45
N ARG A 327 -8.10 6.26 9.27
CA ARG A 327 -7.39 7.51 9.57
C ARG A 327 -6.97 7.57 11.04
N ALA A 328 -7.84 7.17 11.97
CA ALA A 328 -7.51 7.14 13.39
C ALA A 328 -6.28 6.28 13.67
N LEU A 329 -6.22 5.07 13.09
CA LEU A 329 -5.05 4.20 13.22
C LEU A 329 -3.77 4.85 12.70
N ALA A 330 -3.82 5.57 11.57
CA ALA A 330 -2.66 6.27 11.02
C ALA A 330 -2.19 7.42 11.94
N VAL A 331 -3.13 8.15 12.54
CA VAL A 331 -2.81 9.19 13.54
C VAL A 331 -2.22 8.55 14.80
N ASP A 332 -2.76 7.43 15.27
CA ASP A 332 -2.25 6.71 16.44
C ASP A 332 -0.83 6.18 16.23
N LEU A 333 -0.50 5.70 15.03
CA LEU A 333 0.87 5.29 14.68
C LEU A 333 1.85 6.47 14.78
N CYS A 334 1.45 7.66 14.30
CA CYS A 334 2.22 8.89 14.45
C CYS A 334 2.37 9.31 15.93
N ILE A 335 1.35 9.08 16.75
CA ILE A 335 1.37 9.34 18.19
C ILE A 335 2.35 8.40 18.89
N GLN A 336 2.26 7.10 18.62
CA GLN A 336 3.14 6.07 19.19
C GLN A 336 4.61 6.31 18.82
N ALA A 337 4.89 6.78 17.60
CA ALA A 337 6.23 7.16 17.16
C ALA A 337 6.71 8.51 17.75
N GLY A 338 5.86 9.26 18.44
CA GLY A 338 6.20 10.53 19.07
C GLY A 338 6.44 11.69 18.11
N ILE A 339 6.07 11.57 16.83
CA ILE A 339 6.37 12.59 15.81
C ILE A 339 5.65 13.91 16.11
N HIS A 340 4.40 13.85 16.55
CA HIS A 340 3.60 15.00 17.01
C HIS A 340 4.26 15.83 18.14
N ARG A 341 5.24 15.27 18.87
CA ARG A 341 5.98 15.97 19.95
C ARG A 341 7.24 16.66 19.46
N LYS A 342 7.73 16.33 18.26
CA LYS A 342 8.92 16.96 17.68
C LYS A 342 8.62 18.41 17.25
N PRO A 343 9.62 19.30 17.23
CA PRO A 343 9.48 20.60 16.58
C PRO A 343 9.09 20.44 15.12
N HIS A 344 8.23 21.31 14.60
CA HIS A 344 7.90 21.32 13.17
C HIS A 344 9.09 21.85 12.36
N PRO A 345 9.48 21.24 11.22
CA PRO A 345 10.66 21.63 10.43
C PRO A 345 10.58 23.01 9.77
N GLY A 346 9.40 23.63 9.79
CA GLY A 346 9.13 24.97 9.24
C GLY A 346 8.85 25.00 7.74
N SER A 347 8.86 23.85 7.07
CA SER A 347 8.60 23.71 5.64
C SER A 347 7.94 22.37 5.32
N LEU A 348 7.07 22.36 4.31
CA LEU A 348 6.54 21.13 3.73
C LEU A 348 7.60 20.41 2.88
N PRO A 349 7.47 19.08 2.68
CA PRO A 349 8.18 18.42 1.59
C PRO A 349 7.79 19.03 0.24
N TRP A 350 8.61 18.77 -0.79
CA TRP A 350 8.34 19.26 -2.15
C TRP A 350 6.93 18.87 -2.62
N ASN A 351 6.51 17.63 -2.37
CA ASN A 351 5.15 17.14 -2.60
C ASN A 351 4.64 16.43 -1.34
N ILE A 352 3.46 16.81 -0.84
CA ILE A 352 2.90 16.19 0.38
C ILE A 352 2.27 14.82 0.14
N TYR A 353 1.90 14.48 -1.10
CA TYR A 353 1.21 13.24 -1.47
C TYR A 353 2.16 12.08 -1.81
N GLY A 354 3.35 12.39 -2.31
CA GLY A 354 4.41 11.43 -2.63
C GLY A 354 5.77 11.98 -2.21
N THR A 355 6.28 11.49 -1.10
CA THR A 355 7.57 11.88 -0.53
C THR A 355 8.20 10.69 0.20
N ASP A 356 9.20 10.94 1.04
CA ASP A 356 9.95 9.92 1.75
C ASP A 356 10.08 10.28 3.25
N GLY A 357 10.56 9.35 4.07
CA GLY A 357 10.90 9.58 5.47
C GLY A 357 9.70 9.69 6.41
N GLU A 358 9.81 10.54 7.43
CA GLU A 358 8.78 10.68 8.48
C GLU A 358 7.45 11.17 7.94
N TRP A 359 7.48 12.04 6.92
CA TRP A 359 6.27 12.51 6.27
C TRP A 359 5.53 11.36 5.60
N GLU A 360 6.22 10.57 4.78
CA GLU A 360 5.64 9.42 4.09
C GLU A 360 5.05 8.40 5.08
N SER A 361 5.70 8.22 6.23
CA SER A 361 5.31 7.22 7.22
C SER A 361 4.14 7.65 8.12
N TYR A 362 4.02 8.94 8.46
CA TYR A 362 3.17 9.39 9.58
C TYR A 362 2.17 10.51 9.23
N SER A 363 2.30 11.12 8.05
CA SER A 363 1.33 12.10 7.56
C SER A 363 0.06 11.41 7.02
N THR A 364 -1.02 12.17 6.84
CA THR A 364 -2.28 11.65 6.27
C THR A 364 -2.83 12.38 5.03
N PRO A 365 -2.07 13.15 4.22
CA PRO A 365 -2.65 14.03 3.19
C PRO A 365 -3.39 13.24 2.10
N SER A 366 -2.84 12.12 1.63
CA SER A 366 -3.50 11.25 0.66
C SER A 366 -4.77 10.60 1.22
N ARG A 367 -4.76 10.21 2.50
CA ARG A 367 -5.93 9.62 3.19
C ARG A 367 -7.02 10.67 3.42
N ASP A 368 -6.64 11.86 3.84
CA ASP A 368 -7.54 12.97 4.12
C ASP A 368 -8.18 13.48 2.82
N ALA A 369 -7.44 13.54 1.71
CA ALA A 369 -8.00 13.85 0.40
C ALA A 369 -9.04 12.80 -0.05
N ARG A 370 -8.76 11.50 0.11
CA ARG A 370 -9.72 10.42 -0.20
C ARG A 370 -10.98 10.49 0.66
N LEU A 371 -10.82 10.76 1.96
CA LEU A 371 -11.94 10.94 2.88
C LEU A 371 -12.85 12.09 2.44
N LYS A 372 -12.27 13.22 2.04
CA LYS A 372 -13.04 14.36 1.54
C LYS A 372 -13.77 14.06 0.23
N VAL A 373 -13.13 13.34 -0.70
CA VAL A 373 -13.79 12.87 -1.93
C VAL A 373 -14.93 11.91 -1.61
N ALA A 374 -14.80 11.05 -0.60
CA ALA A 374 -15.89 10.16 -0.17
C ALA A 374 -17.10 10.94 0.36
N PHE A 375 -16.89 11.97 1.19
CA PHE A 375 -17.96 12.88 1.62
C PHE A 375 -18.58 13.66 0.45
N GLN A 376 -17.77 14.12 -0.51
CA GLN A 376 -18.27 14.79 -1.70
C GLN A 376 -19.14 13.86 -2.57
N ASP A 377 -18.70 12.62 -2.77
CA ASP A 377 -19.48 11.62 -3.51
C ASP A 377 -20.78 11.31 -2.75
N PHE A 378 -20.73 11.13 -1.43
CA PHE A 378 -21.94 10.96 -0.62
C PHE A 378 -22.97 12.09 -0.81
N TYR A 379 -22.51 13.34 -0.85
CA TYR A 379 -23.34 14.49 -1.19
C TYR A 379 -23.93 14.39 -2.61
N ALA A 380 -23.09 14.11 -3.60
CA ALA A 380 -23.51 14.03 -5.00
C ALA A 380 -24.50 12.88 -5.26
N GLN A 381 -24.30 11.73 -4.62
CA GLN A 381 -25.19 10.57 -4.69
C GLN A 381 -26.54 10.86 -4.02
N THR A 382 -26.53 11.56 -2.88
CA THR A 382 -27.76 12.00 -2.23
C THR A 382 -28.56 12.93 -3.15
N GLU A 383 -27.93 13.95 -3.73
CA GLU A 383 -28.59 14.84 -4.71
C GLU A 383 -29.08 14.08 -5.94
N ARG A 384 -28.36 13.03 -6.38
CA ARG A 384 -28.81 12.17 -7.47
C ARG A 384 -30.09 11.42 -7.09
N MET A 385 -30.14 10.79 -5.92
CA MET A 385 -31.33 10.06 -5.45
C MET A 385 -32.55 10.98 -5.35
N ILE A 386 -32.39 12.18 -4.80
CA ILE A 386 -33.46 13.20 -4.74
C ILE A 386 -33.95 13.56 -6.15
N ARG A 387 -33.05 13.82 -7.10
CA ARG A 387 -33.42 14.16 -8.49
C ARG A 387 -34.12 13.01 -9.21
N MET A 388 -33.70 11.77 -8.96
CA MET A 388 -34.36 10.57 -9.50
C MET A 388 -35.78 10.44 -8.96
N ALA A 389 -35.98 10.61 -7.65
CA ALA A 389 -37.29 10.61 -7.03
C ALA A 389 -38.20 11.72 -7.58
N ALA A 390 -37.67 12.94 -7.73
CA ALA A 390 -38.42 14.08 -8.30
C ALA A 390 -38.92 13.81 -9.73
N ARG A 391 -38.15 13.05 -10.52
CA ARG A 391 -38.49 12.67 -11.90
C ARG A 391 -39.29 11.37 -12.00
N ARG A 392 -39.54 10.69 -10.88
CA ARG A 392 -40.12 9.33 -10.83
C ARG A 392 -39.35 8.35 -11.73
N ASP A 393 -38.02 8.43 -11.66
CA ASP A 393 -37.12 7.60 -12.47
C ASP A 393 -37.37 6.11 -12.17
N PRO A 394 -37.62 5.25 -13.17
CA PRO A 394 -37.84 3.83 -12.92
C PRO A 394 -36.61 3.11 -12.35
N ALA A 395 -35.41 3.68 -12.45
CA ALA A 395 -34.16 3.12 -11.93
C ALA A 395 -33.99 3.27 -10.41
N ILE A 396 -34.77 4.12 -9.73
CA ILE A 396 -34.75 4.23 -8.26
C ILE A 396 -35.87 3.36 -7.64
N GLU A 397 -35.54 2.62 -6.60
CA GLU A 397 -36.49 1.84 -5.78
C GLU A 397 -37.13 2.72 -4.72
N TYR A 398 -37.92 3.70 -5.15
CA TYR A 398 -38.64 4.60 -4.26
C TYR A 398 -39.87 5.20 -4.94
N ALA A 399 -41.01 5.21 -4.24
CA ALA A 399 -42.30 5.63 -4.79
C ALA A 399 -42.81 6.99 -4.25
N GLY A 400 -42.17 7.53 -3.20
CA GLY A 400 -42.58 8.79 -2.59
C GLY A 400 -42.11 10.04 -3.36
N SER A 401 -42.45 11.22 -2.85
CA SER A 401 -41.95 12.50 -3.35
C SER A 401 -40.49 12.76 -2.94
N ALA A 402 -39.83 13.70 -3.62
CA ALA A 402 -38.43 14.03 -3.35
C ALA A 402 -38.23 14.68 -1.96
N ASP A 403 -39.15 15.55 -1.55
CA ASP A 403 -39.28 16.13 -0.21
C ASP A 403 -39.46 15.05 0.85
N ARG A 404 -40.32 14.06 0.61
CA ARG A 404 -40.46 12.91 1.52
C ARG A 404 -39.19 12.07 1.59
N LEU A 405 -38.53 11.81 0.45
CA LEU A 405 -37.26 11.07 0.44
C LEU A 405 -36.20 11.82 1.25
N ALA A 406 -36.11 13.14 1.10
CA ALA A 406 -35.17 13.96 1.84
C ALA A 406 -35.42 13.88 3.36
N ALA A 407 -36.68 13.96 3.80
CA ALA A 407 -37.05 13.82 5.20
C ALA A 407 -36.72 12.43 5.76
N GLU A 408 -36.98 11.36 5.00
CA GLU A 408 -36.69 9.98 5.41
C GLU A 408 -35.18 9.70 5.45
N LEU A 409 -34.39 10.23 4.50
CA LEU A 409 -32.93 10.15 4.53
C LEU A 409 -32.31 11.00 5.65
N LEU A 410 -32.88 12.17 5.96
CA LEU A 410 -32.46 12.99 7.09
C LEU A 410 -32.67 12.25 8.42
N SER A 411 -33.84 11.64 8.60
CA SER A 411 -34.13 10.79 9.77
C SER A 411 -33.15 9.62 9.87
N LEU A 412 -32.84 8.96 8.75
CA LEU A 412 -31.83 7.91 8.71
C LEU A 412 -30.44 8.43 9.11
N TYR A 413 -30.00 9.58 8.57
CA TYR A 413 -28.73 10.22 8.92
C TYR A 413 -28.64 10.51 10.43
N ASP A 414 -29.68 11.14 10.99
CA ASP A 414 -29.74 11.53 12.40
C ASP A 414 -29.77 10.31 13.32
N SER A 415 -30.35 9.19 12.88
CA SER A 415 -30.30 7.92 13.61
C SER A 415 -28.91 7.28 13.58
N LEU A 416 -28.19 7.36 12.46
CA LEU A 416 -26.93 6.66 12.22
C LEU A 416 -25.71 7.40 12.78
N SER A 417 -25.67 8.73 12.63
CA SER A 417 -24.53 9.57 13.03
C SER A 417 -24.02 9.30 14.46
N PRO A 418 -24.87 9.23 15.50
CA PRO A 418 -24.40 8.95 16.87
C PRO A 418 -23.93 7.52 17.11
N GLN A 419 -24.26 6.56 16.22
CA GLN A 419 -23.79 5.18 16.29
C GLN A 419 -22.42 5.00 15.61
N LEU A 420 -22.12 5.84 14.63
CA LEU A 420 -20.88 5.82 13.86
C LEU A 420 -19.87 6.78 14.49
N THR A 421 -19.20 6.33 15.56
CA THR A 421 -18.27 7.16 16.33
C THR A 421 -16.81 6.79 16.13
N VAL A 422 -15.93 7.74 16.36
CA VAL A 422 -14.48 7.54 16.48
C VAL A 422 -14.01 8.18 17.77
N THR A 423 -13.07 7.55 18.46
CA THR A 423 -12.48 8.11 19.68
C THR A 423 -10.99 8.28 19.46
N TYR A 424 -10.45 9.43 19.88
CA TYR A 424 -9.02 9.68 19.90
C TYR A 424 -8.60 10.13 21.31
N GLU A 425 -7.35 9.90 21.68
CA GLU A 425 -6.78 10.38 22.95
C GLU A 425 -6.12 11.74 22.72
N ASN A 426 -6.53 12.78 23.43
CA ASN A 426 -5.92 14.11 23.31
C ASN A 426 -4.52 14.16 23.95
N SER A 427 -3.81 15.27 23.80
CA SER A 427 -2.44 15.43 24.31
C SER A 427 -2.35 15.37 25.84
N ALA A 428 -3.48 15.46 26.56
CA ALA A 428 -3.57 15.28 28.01
C ALA A 428 -3.95 13.84 28.43
N GLY A 429 -4.05 12.90 27.49
CA GLY A 429 -4.42 11.51 27.77
C GLY A 429 -5.93 11.29 27.97
N THR A 430 -6.76 12.28 27.65
CA THR A 430 -8.22 12.18 27.83
C THR A 430 -8.87 11.73 26.51
N PRO A 431 -9.75 10.71 26.53
CA PRO A 431 -10.47 10.29 25.35
C PRO A 431 -11.47 11.36 24.91
N VAL A 432 -11.52 11.63 23.61
CA VAL A 432 -12.49 12.51 22.96
C VAL A 432 -13.21 11.71 21.88
N THR A 433 -14.54 11.58 22.01
CA THR A 433 -15.38 10.83 21.08
C THR A 433 -16.09 11.80 20.14
N LEU A 434 -15.99 11.52 18.83
CA LEU A 434 -16.64 12.27 17.76
C LEU A 434 -17.65 11.37 17.05
N THR A 435 -18.84 11.91 16.79
CA THR A 435 -19.84 11.31 15.89
C THR A 435 -19.46 11.52 14.42
N PHE A 436 -20.10 10.77 13.52
CA PHE A 436 -19.95 10.95 12.09
C PHE A 436 -20.17 12.40 11.64
N HIS A 437 -21.22 13.04 12.17
CA HIS A 437 -21.52 14.43 11.84
C HIS A 437 -20.44 15.40 12.33
N GLN A 438 -19.92 15.22 13.54
CA GLN A 438 -18.83 16.06 14.05
C GLN A 438 -17.54 15.92 13.22
N VAL A 439 -17.27 14.73 12.68
CA VAL A 439 -16.16 14.53 11.74
C VAL A 439 -16.40 15.27 10.42
N LEU A 440 -17.63 15.26 9.90
CA LEU A 440 -18.02 16.04 8.71
C LEU A 440 -17.83 17.55 8.95
N GLU A 441 -18.28 18.08 10.10
CA GLU A 441 -18.12 19.50 10.46
C GLU A 441 -16.64 19.92 10.50
N ARG A 442 -15.77 19.03 11.00
CA ARG A 442 -14.33 19.26 11.17
C ARG A 442 -13.50 18.86 9.94
N LEU A 443 -14.11 18.32 8.90
CA LEU A 443 -13.43 17.60 7.81
C LEU A 443 -12.29 18.39 7.15
N PHE A 444 -12.48 19.71 6.99
CA PHE A 444 -11.51 20.61 6.36
C PHE A 444 -10.55 21.27 7.37
N ASP A 445 -10.74 21.02 8.66
CA ASP A 445 -9.84 21.40 9.74
C ASP A 445 -8.93 20.24 10.19
N LEU A 446 -9.22 19.01 9.75
CA LEU A 446 -8.35 17.86 9.98
C LEU A 446 -6.94 18.10 9.43
N SER A 447 -5.94 18.16 10.32
CA SER A 447 -4.55 18.29 9.90
C SER A 447 -3.97 16.96 9.42
N PHE A 448 -3.33 17.02 8.25
CA PHE A 448 -2.56 15.92 7.67
C PHE A 448 -1.10 15.88 8.14
N ASP A 449 -0.59 16.97 8.71
CA ASP A 449 0.82 17.13 9.07
C ASP A 449 1.16 16.31 10.32
N PRO A 450 2.24 15.50 10.29
CA PRO A 450 2.57 14.58 11.38
C PRO A 450 3.09 15.25 12.65
N TYR A 451 3.60 16.48 12.57
CA TYR A 451 4.17 17.23 13.68
C TYR A 451 3.13 18.03 14.46
N HIS A 452 1.94 18.26 13.90
CA HIS A 452 0.88 18.96 14.62
C HIS A 452 0.38 18.18 15.84
N ALA A 453 -0.08 18.92 16.84
CA ALA A 453 -0.71 18.37 18.03
C ALA A 453 -1.93 17.51 17.69
N ILE A 454 -2.25 16.56 18.56
CA ILE A 454 -3.28 15.54 18.31
C ILE A 454 -4.65 16.20 18.05
N GLU A 455 -4.95 17.26 18.79
CA GLU A 455 -6.18 18.06 18.66
C GLU A 455 -6.31 18.65 17.25
N TYR A 456 -5.22 19.18 16.67
CA TYR A 456 -5.21 19.68 15.29
C TYR A 456 -5.34 18.54 14.27
N ARG A 457 -4.81 17.35 14.56
CA ARG A 457 -5.03 16.16 13.70
C ARG A 457 -6.51 15.79 13.65
N TRP A 458 -7.33 16.21 14.62
CA TRP A 458 -8.76 15.97 14.71
C TRP A 458 -9.64 17.22 14.55
N GLY A 459 -9.07 18.31 14.01
CA GLY A 459 -9.82 19.52 13.69
C GLY A 459 -10.48 20.17 14.92
N ALA A 460 -9.88 20.00 16.09
CA ALA A 460 -10.36 20.57 17.34
C ALA A 460 -10.39 22.11 17.28
N THR A 461 -11.38 22.71 17.93
CA THR A 461 -11.52 24.16 18.06
C THR A 461 -11.91 24.53 19.50
N GLY A 462 -11.88 25.82 19.82
CA GLY A 462 -12.31 26.33 21.13
C GLY A 462 -11.54 25.70 22.30
N ASP A 463 -12.28 25.27 23.33
CA ASP A 463 -11.72 24.75 24.59
C ASP A 463 -10.95 23.43 24.42
N GLU A 464 -11.25 22.64 23.39
CA GLU A 464 -10.57 21.37 23.10
C GLU A 464 -9.07 21.60 22.82
N LEU A 465 -8.72 22.74 22.20
CA LEU A 465 -7.34 23.14 21.92
C LEU A 465 -6.53 23.50 23.17
N ARG A 466 -7.14 23.63 24.35
CA ARG A 466 -6.41 23.93 25.60
C ARG A 466 -5.43 22.82 25.98
N THR A 467 -5.68 21.60 25.52
CA THR A 467 -4.81 20.44 25.75
C THR A 467 -3.66 20.36 24.75
N ALA A 468 -3.77 21.05 23.60
CA ALA A 468 -2.71 21.09 22.60
C ALA A 468 -1.48 21.83 23.13
N PRO A 469 -0.25 21.31 22.94
CA PRO A 469 0.97 22.01 23.30
C PRO A 469 1.05 23.41 22.69
N ALA A 470 1.41 24.39 23.51
CA ALA A 470 1.57 25.77 23.08
C ALA A 470 2.85 25.93 22.24
N ASP A 471 2.77 25.60 20.96
CA ASP A 471 3.83 25.80 19.97
C ASP A 471 3.34 26.78 18.89
N ALA A 472 3.84 28.02 18.95
CA ALA A 472 3.48 29.05 18.00
C ALA A 472 3.94 28.75 16.57
N GLY A 473 5.02 27.97 16.40
CA GLY A 473 5.50 27.54 15.08
C GLY A 473 4.54 26.56 14.43
N LYS A 474 4.13 25.52 15.16
CA LYS A 474 3.11 24.57 14.71
C LYS A 474 1.78 25.23 14.40
N ARG A 475 1.33 26.14 15.25
CA ARG A 475 0.07 26.89 15.01
C ARG A 475 0.14 27.70 13.71
N ARG A 476 1.23 28.43 13.48
CA ARG A 476 1.42 29.18 12.23
C ARG A 476 1.42 28.26 11.01
N MET A 477 2.06 27.10 11.10
CA MET A 477 2.08 26.13 10.01
C MET A 477 0.68 25.58 9.73
N TYR A 478 -0.05 25.17 10.76
CA TYR A 478 -1.44 24.75 10.66
C TYR A 478 -2.30 25.80 9.95
N ASP A 479 -2.16 27.08 10.30
CA ASP A 479 -2.91 28.16 9.66
C ASP A 479 -2.53 28.33 8.17
N GLN A 480 -1.24 28.22 7.83
CA GLN A 480 -0.75 28.32 6.45
C GLN A 480 -1.18 27.16 5.56
N GLU A 481 -1.37 25.97 6.13
CA GLU A 481 -1.83 24.77 5.43
C GLU A 481 -3.34 24.74 5.14
N ARG A 482 -4.10 25.75 5.59
CA ARG A 482 -5.57 25.78 5.45
C ARG A 482 -6.05 25.54 4.01
N ARG A 483 -5.42 26.16 3.02
CA ARG A 483 -5.82 26.00 1.61
C ARG A 483 -5.54 24.59 1.09
N LEU A 484 -4.43 23.99 1.53
CA LEU A 484 -4.12 22.59 1.23
C LEU A 484 -5.15 21.66 1.87
N ARG A 485 -5.62 21.95 3.09
CA ARG A 485 -6.72 21.18 3.68
C ARG A 485 -8.03 21.31 2.91
N ASN A 486 -8.28 22.42 2.22
CA ASN A 486 -9.47 22.56 1.37
C ASN A 486 -9.36 21.84 0.01
N GLN A 487 -8.18 21.33 -0.35
CA GLN A 487 -7.94 20.61 -1.60
C GLN A 487 -8.57 19.20 -1.55
N LEU A 488 -9.28 18.83 -2.63
CA LEU A 488 -9.77 17.46 -2.84
C LEU A 488 -8.83 16.65 -3.75
N GLU A 489 -8.21 17.31 -4.73
CA GLU A 489 -7.39 16.64 -5.73
C GLU A 489 -6.00 16.30 -5.20
N ARG A 490 -5.60 15.05 -5.43
CA ARG A 490 -4.24 14.57 -5.19
C ARG A 490 -3.36 14.87 -6.40
N LEU A 491 -2.50 15.87 -6.29
CA LEU A 491 -1.58 16.28 -7.35
C LEU A 491 -0.20 15.70 -7.10
N TYR A 492 0.04 14.51 -7.64
CA TYR A 492 1.34 13.85 -7.56
C TYR A 492 2.34 14.44 -8.57
N ASN A 493 3.63 14.38 -8.23
CA ASN A 493 4.73 14.85 -9.07
C ASN A 493 4.66 16.35 -9.45
N LEU A 494 4.02 17.15 -8.59
CA LEU A 494 3.99 18.61 -8.65
C LEU A 494 4.36 19.18 -7.28
N PRO A 495 5.00 20.36 -7.19
CA PRO A 495 5.21 20.98 -5.89
C PRO A 495 3.86 21.30 -5.23
N THR A 496 3.76 21.12 -3.93
CA THR A 496 2.58 21.50 -3.11
C THR A 496 2.90 22.72 -2.25
N PRO A 497 2.93 23.94 -2.83
CA PRO A 497 3.15 25.16 -2.07
C PRO A 497 1.96 25.45 -1.14
N LEU A 498 2.19 26.15 -0.04
CA LEU A 498 1.17 26.51 0.96
C LEU A 498 -0.03 27.28 0.38
N ALA A 499 0.17 28.00 -0.73
CA ALA A 499 -0.90 28.74 -1.41
C ALA A 499 -1.80 27.86 -2.31
N MET A 500 -1.47 26.57 -2.48
CA MET A 500 -2.27 25.65 -3.29
C MET A 500 -3.61 25.34 -2.61
N GLY A 501 -4.63 25.17 -3.44
CA GLY A 501 -5.99 24.86 -3.00
C GLY A 501 -6.88 26.08 -2.79
N PRO A 502 -8.19 25.86 -2.66
CA PRO A 502 -9.16 26.92 -2.61
C PRO A 502 -9.15 27.62 -1.23
N GLU A 503 -9.50 28.91 -1.25
CA GLU A 503 -9.60 29.71 -0.03
C GLU A 503 -10.74 29.26 0.89
N ARG A 504 -11.77 28.62 0.34
CA ARG A 504 -12.90 28.10 1.10
C ARG A 504 -13.11 26.64 0.73
N PRO A 505 -13.50 25.78 1.68
CA PRO A 505 -13.88 24.42 1.37
C PRO A 505 -15.16 24.40 0.52
N PRO A 506 -15.37 23.35 -0.30
CA PRO A 506 -16.64 23.13 -0.97
C PRO A 506 -17.75 22.83 0.05
N ASP A 507 -18.98 23.21 -0.27
CA ASP A 507 -20.14 22.84 0.56
C ASP A 507 -20.59 21.42 0.20
N ILE A 508 -20.40 20.49 1.13
CA ILE A 508 -20.72 19.07 1.00
C ILE A 508 -21.52 18.56 2.21
N ASP A 509 -22.19 19.47 2.93
CA ASP A 509 -22.99 19.12 4.11
C ASP A 509 -24.33 18.47 3.70
N VAL A 510 -24.32 17.13 3.68
CA VAL A 510 -25.49 16.31 3.32
C VAL A 510 -26.67 16.56 4.26
N ARG A 511 -26.42 16.72 5.56
CA ARG A 511 -27.47 16.89 6.56
C ARG A 511 -28.18 18.23 6.37
N ARG A 512 -27.41 19.32 6.20
CA ARG A 512 -27.96 20.65 5.89
C ARG A 512 -28.77 20.60 4.61
N ARG A 513 -28.24 19.96 3.57
CA ARG A 513 -28.91 19.88 2.28
C ARG A 513 -30.24 19.14 2.33
N LEU A 514 -30.30 18.00 3.04
CA LEU A 514 -31.55 17.26 3.24
C LEU A 514 -32.58 18.07 4.03
N THR A 515 -32.13 18.81 5.05
CA THR A 515 -32.97 19.71 5.85
C THR A 515 -33.64 20.79 4.98
N GLU A 516 -32.88 21.44 4.11
CA GLU A 516 -33.38 22.46 3.18
C GLU A 516 -34.48 21.91 2.26
N ILE A 517 -34.29 20.69 1.73
CA ILE A 517 -35.23 20.05 0.79
C ILE A 517 -36.49 19.57 1.51
N ALA A 518 -36.37 19.07 2.74
CA ALA A 518 -37.49 18.59 3.54
C ALA A 518 -38.43 19.72 4.02
N GLY A 519 -38.08 21.00 3.81
CA GLY A 519 -38.96 22.14 4.07
C GLY A 519 -39.08 22.56 5.55
N GLY A 520 -38.12 22.17 6.41
CA GLY A 520 -38.11 22.49 7.84
C GLY A 520 -36.82 23.17 8.29
N ALA A 521 -36.92 24.13 9.23
CA ALA A 521 -35.76 24.74 9.88
C ALA A 521 -34.85 23.68 10.51
N ALA A 522 -33.54 23.93 10.50
CA ALA A 522 -32.52 23.06 11.08
C ALA A 522 -32.95 22.55 12.45
N PRO A 523 -33.10 21.21 12.66
CA PRO A 523 -33.28 20.70 14.00
C PRO A 523 -31.99 21.01 14.76
N GLN A 524 -32.08 21.92 15.74
CA GLN A 524 -31.09 22.05 16.81
C GLN A 524 -31.18 20.79 17.66
N THR A 525 -30.53 19.73 17.21
CA THR A 525 -30.24 18.60 18.09
C THR A 525 -28.77 18.75 18.40
N GLU A 526 -28.45 19.21 19.61
CA GLU A 526 -27.15 18.86 20.19
C GLU A 526 -27.06 17.34 20.06
N ILE A 527 -26.16 16.87 19.21
CA ILE A 527 -25.87 15.46 19.09
C ILE A 527 -25.15 15.10 20.40
N ILE A 528 -25.93 14.80 21.42
CA ILE A 528 -25.44 14.27 22.68
C ILE A 528 -24.89 12.89 22.32
N VAL A 529 -23.56 12.76 22.34
CA VAL A 529 -22.89 11.46 22.36
C VAL A 529 -23.46 10.72 23.56
N ALA A 530 -24.38 9.78 23.33
CA ALA A 530 -24.90 8.95 24.39
C ALA A 530 -23.71 8.20 24.98
N SER A 531 -23.24 8.67 26.13
CA SER A 531 -22.08 8.15 26.85
C SER A 531 -22.40 6.82 27.55
N ALA A 532 -23.58 6.25 27.27
CA ALA A 532 -24.14 5.09 27.93
C ALA A 532 -23.86 3.82 27.11
N GLU A 533 -22.58 3.45 26.99
CA GLU A 533 -22.16 2.07 26.66
C GLU A 533 -20.67 1.82 26.95
N LEU A 534 -20.10 2.56 27.92
CA LEU A 534 -18.71 2.39 28.36
C LEU A 534 -18.54 1.40 29.52
N GLU A 535 -19.62 0.98 30.19
CA GLU A 535 -19.53 0.04 31.32
C GLU A 535 -19.48 -1.44 30.88
N ASP A 536 -20.10 -1.81 29.74
CA ASP A 536 -20.16 -3.22 29.32
C ASP A 536 -18.90 -3.70 28.57
N ILE A 537 -18.07 -2.80 28.02
CA ILE A 537 -16.78 -3.16 27.40
C ILE A 537 -15.68 -3.33 28.45
N GLN A 538 -15.78 -2.65 29.61
CA GLN A 538 -14.85 -2.84 30.72
C GLN A 538 -15.03 -4.20 31.43
N ALA A 539 -16.19 -4.86 31.27
CA ALA A 539 -16.45 -6.18 31.82
C ALA A 539 -15.82 -7.35 31.01
N ALA A 540 -15.34 -7.09 29.79
CA ALA A 540 -14.78 -8.11 28.89
C ALA A 540 -13.25 -8.06 28.72
N ALA A 541 -12.55 -7.16 29.43
CA ALA A 541 -11.09 -7.14 29.45
C ALA A 541 -10.55 -8.31 30.30
N PRO A 542 -9.58 -9.11 29.81
CA PRO A 542 -8.98 -10.18 30.59
C PRO A 542 -8.27 -9.61 31.83
N ARG A 543 -8.68 -10.10 33.01
CA ARG A 543 -8.05 -9.81 34.30
C ARG A 543 -6.60 -10.32 34.33
N GLU A 544 -5.71 -9.40 34.72
CA GLU A 544 -4.38 -9.60 35.31
C GLU A 544 -3.40 -10.57 34.62
N MET A 545 -2.40 -10.00 33.94
CA MET A 545 -1.07 -10.63 33.87
C MET A 545 -0.20 -10.09 35.00
N HIS A 546 0.14 -11.00 35.91
CA HIS A 546 1.09 -10.83 37.00
C HIS A 546 2.41 -10.21 36.52
N ARG A 547 2.83 -9.11 37.14
CA ARG A 547 4.11 -8.44 36.91
C ARG A 547 5.24 -9.36 37.39
N MET A 548 5.88 -10.10 36.48
CA MET A 548 7.16 -10.76 36.78
C MET A 548 8.28 -9.71 36.73
N THR A 549 8.76 -9.32 37.91
CA THR A 549 10.03 -8.61 38.09
C THR A 549 11.20 -9.54 37.81
N VAL A 550 12.07 -9.17 36.86
CA VAL A 550 13.38 -9.79 36.66
C VAL A 550 14.42 -8.97 37.44
N PRO A 551 15.29 -9.58 38.27
CA PRO A 551 16.30 -8.85 39.01
C PRO A 551 17.49 -8.50 38.10
N VAL A 552 17.84 -7.21 38.04
CA VAL A 552 19.09 -6.75 37.43
C VAL A 552 20.16 -6.73 38.52
N SER A 553 21.16 -7.60 38.40
CA SER A 553 22.38 -7.56 39.21
C SER A 553 23.27 -6.39 38.74
N GLY A 554 23.58 -5.48 39.65
CA GLY A 554 24.44 -4.34 39.39
C GLY A 554 25.93 -4.66 39.40
N SER A 555 26.71 -3.80 38.76
CA SER A 555 28.03 -3.41 39.25
C SER A 555 28.28 -1.94 38.93
N SER A 556 28.60 -1.21 39.98
CA SER A 556 28.94 0.21 40.02
C SER A 556 30.43 0.42 39.79
N THR A 557 30.81 1.53 39.14
CA THR A 557 31.89 2.39 39.64
C THR A 557 31.74 3.82 39.11
N SER A 558 31.73 4.74 40.04
CA SER A 558 31.72 6.21 39.92
C SER A 558 33.10 6.80 39.62
N ALA A 559 33.14 7.95 38.94
CA ALA A 559 33.97 9.11 39.33
C ALA A 559 33.61 10.35 38.49
N SER A 560 33.28 11.47 39.14
CA SER A 560 33.32 12.84 38.57
C SER A 560 34.69 13.48 38.88
N PRO A 561 35.09 14.55 38.15
CA PRO A 561 35.26 15.86 38.82
C PRO A 561 34.95 17.07 37.86
N PRO A 562 35.31 18.35 38.18
CA PRO A 562 34.45 19.40 38.76
C PRO A 562 34.33 20.68 37.87
N PRO A 563 33.67 21.78 38.32
CA PRO A 563 33.41 22.99 37.51
C PRO A 563 34.31 24.21 37.85
N ALA A 564 34.52 25.10 36.86
CA ALA A 564 34.90 26.53 37.01
C ALA A 564 34.67 27.23 35.64
N ASP A 565 33.84 28.26 35.47
CA ASP A 565 33.89 29.68 35.92
C ASP A 565 34.85 30.57 35.09
N GLY A 566 34.39 31.75 34.63
CA GLY A 566 35.25 32.88 34.25
C GLY A 566 35.29 33.36 32.78
N SER A 567 34.61 34.49 32.56
CA SER A 567 34.78 35.57 31.54
C SER A 567 36.12 35.78 30.80
N GLU A 568 36.08 36.17 29.51
CA GLU A 568 36.40 37.54 29.00
C GLU A 568 36.75 37.59 27.49
N THR A 569 36.14 38.58 26.82
CA THR A 569 36.62 39.41 25.68
C THR A 569 36.91 38.82 24.30
N ALA A 570 36.24 39.44 23.31
CA ALA A 570 36.51 39.35 21.87
C ALA A 570 37.76 40.16 21.46
N PRO A 571 38.26 39.92 20.24
CA PRO A 571 38.40 41.04 19.31
C PRO A 571 37.75 40.75 17.94
N ALA A 572 37.24 41.83 17.34
CA ALA A 572 36.66 41.87 16.01
C ALA A 572 37.76 41.87 14.93
N PHE A 573 37.54 41.11 13.85
CA PHE A 573 38.09 41.40 12.53
C PHE A 573 37.06 41.02 11.45
N SER A 574 37.00 41.88 10.44
CA SER A 574 36.02 42.02 9.38
C SER A 574 36.27 41.13 8.14
N GLU A 575 35.17 40.86 7.43
CA GLU A 575 35.03 40.56 5.99
C GLU A 575 35.63 39.28 5.40
N GLU A 576 34.73 38.34 5.04
CA GLU A 576 34.44 37.91 3.66
C GLU A 576 33.97 36.44 3.66
N THR A 577 32.67 36.20 3.88
CA THR A 577 32.11 34.85 3.82
C THR A 577 31.88 34.42 2.36
N ALA A 578 32.76 33.54 1.88
CA ALA A 578 32.54 32.72 0.71
C ALA A 578 31.20 31.97 0.81
N ARG A 579 30.41 31.99 -0.28
CA ARG A 579 29.16 31.24 -0.40
C ARG A 579 29.42 29.74 -0.19
N PRO A 580 28.58 29.01 0.58
CA PRO A 580 28.71 27.56 0.67
C PRO A 580 28.40 26.94 -0.70
N ALA A 581 29.27 26.03 -1.15
CA ALA A 581 29.06 25.25 -2.36
C ALA A 581 27.76 24.43 -2.25
N PRO A 582 26.99 24.26 -3.35
CA PRO A 582 25.77 23.46 -3.33
C PRO A 582 26.08 22.00 -2.96
N PRO A 583 25.14 21.29 -2.30
CA PRO A 583 25.32 19.89 -1.96
C PRO A 583 25.60 19.07 -3.23
N ARG A 584 26.61 18.20 -3.16
CA ARG A 584 26.93 17.28 -4.26
C ARG A 584 25.71 16.41 -4.55
N HIS A 585 25.16 16.53 -5.75
CA HIS A 585 24.22 15.56 -6.30
C HIS A 585 24.94 14.21 -6.40
N VAL A 586 24.55 13.27 -5.54
CA VAL A 586 24.90 11.85 -5.70
C VAL A 586 24.12 11.34 -6.90
N SER A 587 24.81 10.70 -7.86
CA SER A 587 24.14 10.16 -9.04
C SER A 587 23.17 9.03 -8.65
N PRO A 588 22.06 8.82 -9.37
CA PRO A 588 21.14 7.71 -9.11
C PRO A 588 21.86 6.34 -9.01
N GLU A 589 22.91 6.16 -9.82
CA GLU A 589 23.75 4.94 -9.80
C GLU A 589 24.57 4.78 -8.51
N GLU A 590 25.03 5.87 -7.89
CA GLU A 590 25.72 5.83 -6.60
C GLU A 590 24.75 5.62 -5.43
N THR A 591 23.55 6.21 -5.49
CA THR A 591 22.47 5.95 -4.52
C THR A 591 22.03 4.49 -4.59
N GLU A 592 21.84 3.96 -5.80
CA GLU A 592 21.53 2.55 -6.05
C GLU A 592 22.65 1.64 -5.52
N ARG A 593 23.93 1.96 -5.79
CA ARG A 593 25.07 1.17 -5.28
C ARG A 593 25.17 1.21 -3.74
N GLN A 594 24.80 2.32 -3.10
CA GLN A 594 24.74 2.42 -1.64
C GLN A 594 23.56 1.63 -1.07
N LEU A 595 22.42 1.63 -1.76
CA LEU A 595 21.25 0.82 -1.42
C LEU A 595 21.57 -0.68 -1.50
N TRP A 596 22.25 -1.12 -2.57
CA TRP A 596 22.69 -2.51 -2.75
C TRP A 596 23.65 -2.95 -1.64
N LYS A 597 24.61 -2.11 -1.26
CA LYS A 597 25.51 -2.39 -0.13
C LYS A 597 24.78 -2.49 1.21
N PHE A 598 23.73 -1.68 1.40
CA PHE A 598 22.91 -1.74 2.61
C PHE A 598 22.06 -3.01 2.65
N VAL A 599 21.43 -3.39 1.52
CA VAL A 599 20.65 -4.64 1.39
C VAL A 599 21.55 -5.86 1.64
N ASP A 600 22.75 -5.90 1.04
CA ASP A 600 23.72 -6.97 1.28
C ASP A 600 24.17 -7.04 2.75
N ALA A 601 24.35 -5.88 3.41
CA ALA A 601 24.72 -5.83 4.82
C ALA A 601 23.59 -6.29 5.76
N VAL A 602 22.34 -5.95 5.44
CA VAL A 602 21.17 -6.38 6.23
C VAL A 602 20.92 -7.88 6.05
N ILE A 603 21.08 -8.41 4.83
CA ILE A 603 20.94 -9.85 4.55
C ILE A 603 22.09 -10.65 5.17
N GLY A 604 23.33 -10.18 5.03
CA GLY A 604 24.51 -10.85 5.62
C GLY A 604 24.49 -10.90 7.15
N ASN A 605 23.93 -9.87 7.80
CA ASN A 605 23.75 -9.88 9.26
C ASN A 605 22.62 -10.81 9.73
N ALA A 606 21.62 -11.09 8.89
CA ALA A 606 20.59 -12.08 9.19
C ALA A 606 21.14 -13.51 9.09
N GLU A 607 22.03 -13.79 8.15
CA GLU A 607 22.69 -15.10 8.00
C GLU A 607 23.64 -15.40 9.17
N SER A 608 24.39 -14.40 9.65
CA SER A 608 25.30 -14.57 10.81
C SER A 608 24.55 -14.76 12.14
N ALA A 609 23.41 -14.10 12.31
CA ALA A 609 22.54 -14.27 13.48
C ALA A 609 21.89 -15.67 13.55
N ILE A 610 21.61 -16.29 12.39
CA ILE A 610 21.03 -17.64 12.32
C ILE A 610 22.11 -18.72 12.52
N ALA A 611 23.33 -18.50 12.01
CA ALA A 611 24.45 -19.41 12.23
C ALA A 611 24.89 -19.48 13.71
N GLY A 612 24.70 -18.40 14.48
CA GLY A 612 25.02 -18.33 15.91
C GLY A 612 23.97 -18.96 16.85
N ALA A 613 22.79 -19.35 16.34
CA ALA A 613 21.65 -19.78 17.15
C ALA A 613 21.40 -21.31 17.15
N LEU A 614 22.25 -22.10 16.49
CA LEU A 614 22.14 -23.58 16.46
C LEU A 614 23.16 -24.21 17.42
N PRO A 615 22.76 -25.02 18.42
CA PRO A 615 23.70 -25.76 19.25
C PRO A 615 24.36 -26.91 18.45
N PRO A 616 25.62 -27.26 18.74
CA PRO A 616 26.30 -28.35 18.05
C PRO A 616 25.62 -29.68 18.40
N ALA A 617 25.09 -30.37 17.39
CA ALA A 617 24.60 -31.74 17.53
C ALA A 617 25.78 -32.66 17.88
N ALA A 618 25.75 -33.22 19.09
CA ALA A 618 26.71 -34.20 19.55
C ALA A 618 26.57 -35.49 18.73
N ALA A 619 27.61 -35.79 17.96
CA ALA A 619 27.90 -37.13 17.49
C ALA A 619 28.38 -37.97 18.68
N GLN A 620 27.65 -39.03 19.03
CA GLN A 620 28.19 -40.21 19.72
C GLN A 620 27.17 -41.35 19.63
N ASN A 621 27.44 -42.33 18.76
CA ASN A 621 27.58 -43.72 19.20
C ASN A 621 28.30 -44.53 18.13
N ILE A 622 29.47 -45.01 18.54
CA ILE A 622 30.26 -46.08 17.95
C ILE A 622 29.71 -47.40 18.51
N ARG A 623 29.12 -48.23 17.65
CA ARG A 623 29.42 -49.67 17.49
C ARG A 623 28.65 -50.24 16.32
#